data_AF-A0A7V6ZQM2-F1
#
_entry.id   AF-A0A7V6ZQM2-F1
#
_cell.length_a   1.000
_cell.length_b   1.000
_cell.length_c   1.000
_cell.angle_alpha   90.00
_cell.angle_beta   90.00
_cell.angle_gamma   90.00
#
_symmetry.space_group_name_H-M   'P 1'
#
loop_
_entity.id
_entity.type
_entity.pdbx_description
1 polymer ?
#
loop_
_entity_poly.entity_id
_entity_poly.type
_entity_poly.pdbx_seq_one_letter_code
_entity_poly.pdbx_strand_id
1 'polypeptide(L)'
;DESNTVTSYAFKAKTKKELRYDYRMHDGGRTMSEEDYKKYLKDNNKLEWFEQAELLEAYFLANGTDLQTDDQGHITNVASVTIADSDYSLLAKQAVENAKQGKVYSWLAYSEGTSIGIIWAEGTLKSDGTLKTLKLDELQGKMSNGTFSWNAKTKQELKYDYRMHDGGRTMSEEDYKKYLKDNNKLEWFEQADLLANYALKNGVSGLTLDGTKLSSNKPQALAGVSINVNHYIQVLGDLLNTWK
;
A
#
# COMPACT_ATOMS: atom_id res chain seq x y z
N ASP A 1 37.21 8.12 -0.27
CA ASP A 1 35.90 7.46 -0.31
C ASP A 1 34.97 8.06 0.72
N GLU A 2 34.28 9.14 0.35
CA GLU A 2 33.06 9.52 1.05
C GLU A 2 32.00 8.49 0.64
N SER A 3 31.66 7.59 1.55
CA SER A 3 30.53 6.68 1.36
C SER A 3 29.30 7.53 1.07
N ASN A 4 28.79 7.47 -0.16
CA ASN A 4 27.49 8.04 -0.53
C ASN A 4 26.42 7.40 0.35
N THR A 5 26.20 8.01 1.52
CA THR A 5 25.24 7.52 2.49
C THR A 5 23.89 7.94 1.96
N VAL A 6 23.08 7.00 1.49
CA VAL A 6 21.73 7.30 1.00
C VAL A 6 20.93 7.88 2.18
N THR A 7 20.64 9.17 2.12
CA THR A 7 19.97 9.93 3.20
C THR A 7 18.46 10.04 3.03
N SER A 8 17.93 9.70 1.85
CA SER A 8 16.49 9.70 1.58
C SER A 8 16.13 8.73 0.45
N TYR A 9 14.86 8.33 0.43
CA TYR A 9 14.26 7.55 -0.65
C TYR A 9 12.90 8.13 -1.00
N ALA A 10 12.49 7.97 -2.26
CA ALA A 10 11.14 8.28 -2.70
C ALA A 10 10.56 7.10 -3.46
N PHE A 11 9.33 6.70 -3.12
CA PHE A 11 8.57 5.78 -3.97
C PHE A 11 8.35 6.43 -5.35
N LYS A 12 8.53 5.66 -6.41
CA LYS A 12 8.26 6.15 -7.77
C LYS A 12 6.77 6.43 -7.93
N ALA A 13 6.44 7.53 -8.61
CA ALA A 13 5.06 7.90 -8.90
C ALA A 13 4.33 6.91 -9.84
N LYS A 14 5.09 6.15 -10.64
CA LYS A 14 4.58 5.13 -11.56
C LYS A 14 5.12 3.76 -11.17
N THR A 15 4.25 2.76 -11.20
CA THR A 15 4.60 1.33 -11.11
C THR A 15 5.38 0.87 -12.35
N LYS A 16 6.03 -0.30 -12.28
CA LYS A 16 6.70 -0.92 -13.44
C LYS A 16 5.73 -1.12 -14.61
N LYS A 17 4.48 -1.48 -14.32
CA LYS A 17 3.44 -1.69 -15.34
C LYS A 17 3.03 -0.38 -16.02
N GLU A 18 2.88 0.70 -15.27
CA GLU A 18 2.56 2.04 -15.81
C GLU A 18 3.72 2.68 -16.58
N LEU A 19 4.96 2.37 -16.20
CA LEU A 19 6.14 2.81 -16.95
C LEU A 19 6.20 2.16 -18.34
N ARG A 20 5.64 0.97 -18.54
CA ARG A 20 5.74 0.21 -19.80
C ARG A 20 7.21 0.15 -20.25
N TYR A 21 7.52 0.58 -21.48
CA TYR A 21 8.90 0.60 -22.02
C TYR A 21 9.83 1.61 -21.34
N ASP A 22 9.31 2.59 -20.59
CA ASP A 22 10.14 3.49 -19.78
C ASP A 22 10.81 2.77 -18.61
N TYR A 23 10.36 1.56 -18.25
CA TYR A 23 11.00 0.78 -17.18
C TYR A 23 12.42 0.35 -17.57
N ARG A 24 12.63 -0.06 -18.83
CA ARG A 24 13.93 -0.41 -19.42
C ARG A 24 14.59 -1.62 -18.74
N MET A 25 13.89 -2.73 -18.58
CA MET A 25 14.40 -3.93 -17.89
C MET A 25 15.75 -4.43 -18.43
N HIS A 26 15.95 -4.29 -19.75
CA HIS A 26 17.15 -4.76 -20.46
C HIS A 26 18.12 -3.63 -20.85
N ASP A 27 17.82 -2.39 -20.48
CA ASP A 27 18.66 -1.20 -20.72
C ASP A 27 18.58 -0.26 -19.50
N GLY A 28 18.94 -0.78 -18.33
CA GLY A 28 18.84 -0.03 -17.07
C GLY A 28 19.67 1.27 -17.08
N GLY A 29 20.73 1.32 -17.91
CA GLY A 29 21.53 2.51 -18.14
C GLY A 29 20.88 3.57 -19.05
N ARG A 30 19.73 3.23 -19.67
CA ARG A 30 18.96 4.10 -20.58
C ARG A 30 19.81 4.66 -21.72
N THR A 31 20.61 3.77 -22.31
CA THR A 31 21.56 4.15 -23.36
C THR A 31 20.91 4.27 -24.73
N MET A 32 19.71 3.69 -24.92
CA MET A 32 18.97 3.69 -26.18
C MET A 32 17.77 4.65 -26.17
N SER A 33 17.40 5.14 -27.37
CA SER A 33 16.09 5.75 -27.61
C SER A 33 14.97 4.71 -27.37
N GLU A 34 13.72 5.15 -27.21
CA GLU A 34 12.62 4.19 -27.03
C GLU A 34 12.40 3.33 -28.27
N GLU A 35 12.50 3.92 -29.46
CA GLU A 35 12.40 3.24 -30.73
C GLU A 35 13.49 2.17 -30.88
N ASP A 36 14.74 2.52 -30.61
CA ASP A 36 15.87 1.58 -30.68
C ASP A 36 15.74 0.49 -29.61
N TYR A 37 15.26 0.84 -28.42
CA TYR A 37 15.03 -0.12 -27.35
C TYR A 37 13.97 -1.16 -27.73
N LYS A 38 12.82 -0.72 -28.27
CA LYS A 38 11.78 -1.63 -28.78
C LYS A 38 12.31 -2.51 -29.91
N LYS A 39 13.12 -1.94 -30.81
CA LYS A 39 13.76 -2.71 -31.88
C LYS A 39 14.72 -3.76 -31.32
N TYR A 40 15.56 -3.39 -30.35
CA TYR A 40 16.46 -4.30 -29.66
C TYR A 40 15.71 -5.46 -29.03
N LEU A 41 14.60 -5.20 -28.31
CA LEU A 41 13.76 -6.24 -27.73
C LEU A 41 13.27 -7.23 -28.78
N LYS A 42 12.71 -6.72 -29.88
CA LYS A 42 12.23 -7.54 -31.00
C LYS A 42 13.34 -8.37 -31.63
N ASP A 43 14.47 -7.75 -31.97
CA ASP A 43 15.60 -8.40 -32.64
C ASP A 43 16.23 -9.50 -31.77
N ASN A 44 16.11 -9.38 -30.44
CA ASN A 44 16.68 -10.32 -29.47
C ASN A 44 15.64 -11.25 -28.84
N ASN A 45 14.39 -11.27 -29.34
CA ASN A 45 13.27 -12.05 -28.80
C ASN A 45 13.08 -11.86 -27.28
N LYS A 46 13.21 -10.61 -26.82
CA LYS A 46 13.02 -10.23 -25.42
C LYS A 46 11.68 -9.51 -25.26
N LEU A 47 11.09 -9.70 -24.09
CA LEU A 47 9.91 -8.97 -23.64
C LEU A 47 10.31 -7.98 -22.54
N GLU A 48 9.68 -6.82 -22.52
CA GLU A 48 9.73 -5.90 -21.39
C GLU A 48 8.94 -6.49 -20.20
N TRP A 49 9.27 -6.05 -18.99
CA TRP A 49 8.67 -6.58 -17.75
C TRP A 49 7.13 -6.60 -17.78
N PHE A 50 6.49 -5.56 -18.31
CA PHE A 50 5.02 -5.49 -18.32
C PHE A 50 4.38 -6.51 -19.27
N GLU A 51 5.04 -6.83 -20.39
CA GLU A 51 4.56 -7.81 -21.36
C GLU A 51 4.66 -9.22 -20.74
N GLN A 52 5.75 -9.48 -20.02
CA GLN A 52 5.91 -10.72 -19.26
C GLN A 52 4.88 -10.84 -18.12
N ALA A 53 4.58 -9.73 -17.43
CA ALA A 53 3.56 -9.70 -16.39
C ALA A 53 2.15 -10.00 -16.95
N GLU A 54 1.82 -9.52 -18.15
CA GLU A 54 0.55 -9.85 -18.83
C GLU A 54 0.45 -11.33 -19.19
N LEU A 55 1.56 -11.97 -19.60
CA LEU A 55 1.60 -13.42 -19.81
C LEU A 55 1.40 -14.21 -18.52
N LEU A 56 1.99 -13.75 -17.41
CA LEU A 56 1.79 -14.38 -16.10
C LEU A 56 0.35 -14.25 -15.60
N GLU A 57 -0.26 -13.07 -15.75
CA GLU A 57 -1.66 -12.83 -15.41
C GLU A 57 -2.58 -13.76 -16.22
N ALA A 58 -2.35 -13.90 -17.53
CA ALA A 58 -3.09 -14.83 -18.37
C ALA A 58 -2.88 -16.30 -17.96
N TYR A 59 -1.64 -16.67 -17.61
CA TYR A 59 -1.34 -18.02 -17.12
C TYR A 59 -2.09 -18.33 -15.83
N PHE A 60 -2.10 -17.40 -14.87
CA PHE A 60 -2.81 -17.58 -13.60
C PHE A 60 -4.33 -17.76 -13.79
N LEU A 61 -4.93 -17.00 -14.71
CA LEU A 61 -6.35 -17.13 -15.05
C LEU A 61 -6.68 -18.49 -15.65
N ALA A 62 -5.79 -19.05 -16.47
CA ALA A 62 -6.03 -20.30 -17.18
C ALA A 62 -5.65 -21.55 -16.37
N ASN A 63 -4.62 -21.48 -15.52
CA ASN A 63 -3.98 -22.65 -14.93
C ASN A 63 -3.94 -22.65 -13.39
N GLY A 64 -4.44 -21.59 -12.73
CA GLY A 64 -4.27 -21.39 -11.30
C GLY A 64 -2.93 -20.75 -10.95
N THR A 65 -2.63 -20.61 -9.66
CA THR A 65 -1.60 -19.69 -9.15
C THR A 65 -0.21 -20.30 -9.00
N ASP A 66 -0.04 -21.58 -9.31
CA ASP A 66 1.22 -22.30 -9.09
C ASP A 66 2.20 -22.09 -10.26
N LEU A 67 3.44 -21.75 -9.93
CA LEU A 67 4.54 -21.59 -10.89
C LEU A 67 5.60 -22.66 -10.64
N GLN A 68 6.25 -23.10 -11.71
CA GLN A 68 7.46 -23.91 -11.64
C GLN A 68 8.66 -23.00 -11.87
N THR A 69 9.73 -23.21 -11.11
CA THR A 69 10.96 -22.44 -11.24
C THR A 69 12.17 -23.34 -11.47
N ASP A 70 13.23 -22.77 -12.04
CA ASP A 70 14.57 -23.34 -12.01
C ASP A 70 15.22 -23.16 -10.63
N ASP A 71 16.46 -23.66 -10.49
CA ASP A 71 17.26 -23.56 -9.25
C ASP A 71 17.62 -22.11 -8.87
N GLN A 72 17.45 -21.15 -9.79
CA GLN A 72 17.67 -19.72 -9.60
C GLN A 72 16.36 -18.95 -9.36
N GLY A 73 15.21 -19.65 -9.32
CA GLY A 73 13.90 -19.06 -9.09
C GLY A 73 13.25 -18.45 -10.34
N HIS A 74 13.82 -18.60 -11.53
CA HIS A 74 13.19 -18.16 -12.79
C HIS A 74 12.05 -19.08 -13.20
N ILE A 75 10.96 -18.48 -13.66
CA ILE A 75 9.74 -19.21 -14.04
C ILE A 75 10.00 -20.02 -15.31
N THR A 76 9.64 -21.31 -15.32
CA THR A 76 9.95 -22.24 -16.42
C THR A 76 8.73 -22.75 -17.17
N ASN A 77 7.55 -22.71 -16.56
CA ASN A 77 6.30 -23.26 -17.12
C ASN A 77 5.42 -22.24 -17.84
N VAL A 78 5.87 -20.99 -17.97
CA VAL A 78 5.14 -19.93 -18.70
C VAL A 78 5.99 -19.48 -19.89
N ALA A 79 5.50 -19.75 -21.09
CA ALA A 79 6.23 -19.46 -22.32
C ALA A 79 6.62 -17.97 -22.41
N SER A 80 7.86 -17.69 -22.84
CA SER A 80 8.43 -16.35 -23.02
C SER A 80 8.57 -15.49 -21.76
N VAL A 81 8.20 -15.99 -20.58
CA VAL A 81 8.49 -15.33 -19.31
C VAL A 81 9.89 -15.75 -18.85
N THR A 82 10.71 -14.77 -18.49
CA THR A 82 12.09 -14.98 -18.04
C THR A 82 12.36 -14.35 -16.68
N ILE A 83 11.34 -13.80 -16.01
CA ILE A 83 11.49 -13.23 -14.66
C ILE A 83 11.45 -14.33 -13.60
N ALA A 84 12.06 -14.03 -12.44
CA ALA A 84 11.89 -14.85 -11.25
C ALA A 84 10.47 -14.73 -10.69
N ASP A 85 9.97 -15.80 -10.06
CA ASP A 85 8.69 -15.79 -9.36
C ASP A 85 8.68 -14.68 -8.31
N SER A 86 9.71 -14.55 -7.47
CA SER A 86 9.84 -13.41 -6.53
C SER A 86 8.53 -13.10 -5.79
N ASP A 87 7.86 -14.16 -5.33
CA ASP A 87 6.56 -14.19 -4.64
C ASP A 87 5.31 -13.90 -5.50
N TYR A 88 5.37 -13.82 -6.84
CA TYR A 88 4.15 -13.64 -7.66
C TYR A 88 3.14 -14.77 -7.45
N SER A 89 3.57 -16.04 -7.40
CA SER A 89 2.70 -17.20 -7.16
C SER A 89 2.02 -17.11 -5.79
N LEU A 90 2.79 -16.74 -4.75
CA LEU A 90 2.30 -16.53 -3.39
C LEU A 90 1.25 -15.42 -3.33
N LEU A 91 1.54 -14.26 -3.94
CA LEU A 91 0.63 -13.12 -4.00
C LEU A 91 -0.64 -13.46 -4.79
N ALA A 92 -0.51 -14.16 -5.92
CA ALA A 92 -1.67 -14.61 -6.71
C ALA A 92 -2.55 -15.57 -5.90
N LYS A 93 -1.96 -16.52 -5.17
CA LYS A 93 -2.68 -17.43 -4.29
C LYS A 93 -3.43 -16.69 -3.17
N GLN A 94 -2.78 -15.70 -2.55
CA GLN A 94 -3.41 -14.87 -1.52
C GLN A 94 -4.53 -14.00 -2.11
N ALA A 95 -4.38 -13.48 -3.33
CA ALA A 95 -5.43 -12.72 -4.01
C ALA A 95 -6.68 -13.59 -4.28
N VAL A 96 -6.50 -14.84 -4.72
CA VAL A 96 -7.61 -15.79 -4.89
C VAL A 96 -8.30 -16.09 -3.56
N GLU A 97 -7.53 -16.30 -2.49
CA GLU A 97 -8.10 -16.56 -1.16
C GLU A 97 -8.86 -15.33 -0.62
N ASN A 98 -8.31 -14.13 -0.80
CA ASN A 98 -8.99 -12.89 -0.47
C ASN A 98 -10.30 -12.76 -1.26
N ALA A 99 -10.29 -13.04 -2.56
CA ALA A 99 -11.50 -12.99 -3.38
C ALA A 99 -12.59 -13.97 -2.89
N LYS A 100 -12.22 -15.20 -2.51
CA LYS A 100 -13.15 -16.17 -1.90
C LYS A 100 -13.74 -15.69 -0.58
N GLN A 101 -12.95 -14.96 0.21
CA GLN A 101 -13.39 -14.34 1.46
C GLN A 101 -14.13 -13.01 1.24
N GLY A 102 -14.28 -12.56 -0.01
CA GLY A 102 -14.81 -11.25 -0.35
C GLY A 102 -13.98 -10.08 0.18
N LYS A 103 -12.69 -10.29 0.46
CA LYS A 103 -11.76 -9.27 0.96
C LYS A 103 -11.18 -8.46 -0.18
N VAL A 104 -11.20 -7.14 -0.03
CA VAL A 104 -10.72 -6.18 -1.02
C VAL A 104 -9.83 -5.14 -0.35
N TYR A 105 -8.84 -4.64 -1.09
CA TYR A 105 -7.82 -3.75 -0.55
C TYR A 105 -7.56 -2.57 -1.47
N SER A 106 -7.28 -1.41 -0.86
CA SER A 106 -6.64 -0.28 -1.50
C SER A 106 -5.50 0.16 -0.60
N TRP A 107 -4.38 0.59 -1.17
CA TRP A 107 -3.20 0.93 -0.40
C TRP A 107 -2.38 2.01 -1.07
N LEU A 108 -1.58 2.71 -0.28
CA LEU A 108 -0.56 3.63 -0.75
C LEU A 108 0.69 3.50 0.10
N ALA A 109 1.86 3.66 -0.53
CA ALA A 109 3.13 3.79 0.17
C ALA A 109 3.64 5.23 0.06
N TYR A 110 4.22 5.75 1.13
CA TYR A 110 4.78 7.10 1.17
C TYR A 110 6.09 7.15 1.95
N SER A 111 6.85 8.21 1.70
CA SER A 111 8.11 8.51 2.37
C SER A 111 8.19 10.00 2.67
N GLU A 112 8.53 10.37 3.91
CA GLU A 112 8.70 11.75 4.35
C GLU A 112 9.96 11.85 5.23
N GLY A 113 11.01 12.49 4.69
CA GLY A 113 12.34 12.48 5.31
C GLY A 113 12.85 11.03 5.46
N THR A 114 13.10 10.61 6.71
CA THR A 114 13.50 9.24 7.04
C THR A 114 12.33 8.33 7.40
N SER A 115 11.10 8.85 7.42
CA SER A 115 9.91 8.05 7.73
C SER A 115 9.36 7.41 6.46
N ILE A 116 8.92 6.17 6.57
CA ILE A 116 8.20 5.46 5.51
C ILE A 116 6.90 4.89 6.09
N GLY A 117 5.90 4.74 5.25
CA GLY A 117 4.62 4.15 5.65
C GLY A 117 3.94 3.45 4.51
N ILE A 118 3.23 2.38 4.83
CA ILE A 118 2.21 1.76 3.97
C ILE A 118 0.89 1.93 4.69
N ILE A 119 -0.07 2.54 4.01
CA ILE A 119 -1.44 2.73 4.49
C ILE A 119 -2.32 1.85 3.63
N TRP A 120 -3.27 1.15 4.23
CA TRP A 120 -4.29 0.42 3.47
C TRP A 120 -5.68 0.54 4.07
N ALA A 121 -6.66 0.52 3.19
CA ALA A 121 -8.04 0.25 3.51
C ALA A 121 -8.36 -1.21 3.17
N GLU A 122 -8.92 -1.94 4.12
CA GLU A 122 -9.45 -3.30 3.93
C GLU A 122 -10.98 -3.26 3.96
N GLY A 123 -11.61 -3.88 2.97
CA GLY A 123 -13.05 -4.07 2.91
C GLY A 123 -13.44 -5.54 2.81
N THR A 124 -14.68 -5.84 3.20
CA THR A 124 -15.33 -7.11 2.82
C THR A 124 -16.59 -6.82 2.01
N LEU A 125 -16.93 -7.68 1.06
CA LEU A 125 -18.09 -7.50 0.19
C LEU A 125 -19.34 -8.21 0.73
N LYS A 126 -20.51 -7.68 0.37
CA LYS A 126 -21.80 -8.38 0.45
C LYS A 126 -21.99 -9.25 -0.80
N SER A 127 -23.06 -10.04 -0.82
CA SER A 127 -23.41 -10.88 -1.97
C SER A 127 -23.75 -10.09 -3.24
N ASP A 128 -24.13 -8.82 -3.11
CA ASP A 128 -24.42 -7.92 -4.24
C ASP A 128 -23.17 -7.20 -4.79
N GLY A 129 -21.98 -7.48 -4.23
CA GLY A 129 -20.73 -6.86 -4.64
C GLY A 129 -20.43 -5.52 -3.96
N THR A 130 -21.35 -4.98 -3.15
CA THR A 130 -21.11 -3.72 -2.41
C THR A 130 -20.32 -3.96 -1.13
N LEU A 131 -19.62 -2.93 -0.64
CA LEU A 131 -18.88 -3.02 0.63
C LEU A 131 -19.81 -3.27 1.84
N LYS A 132 -19.41 -4.24 2.67
CA LYS A 132 -19.99 -4.60 3.97
C LYS A 132 -19.23 -3.99 5.13
N THR A 133 -17.90 -4.03 5.08
CA THR A 133 -17.02 -3.49 6.12
C THR A 133 -15.95 -2.62 5.48
N LEU A 134 -15.39 -1.72 6.27
CA LEU A 134 -14.23 -0.93 5.89
C LEU A 134 -13.36 -0.73 7.14
N LYS A 135 -12.07 -0.95 7.00
CA LYS A 135 -11.06 -0.74 8.04
C LYS A 135 -9.89 0.00 7.45
N LEU A 136 -9.23 0.80 8.27
CA LEU A 136 -8.03 1.54 7.90
C LEU A 136 -6.89 1.12 8.84
N ASP A 137 -5.71 0.92 8.27
CA ASP A 137 -4.50 0.62 9.03
C ASP A 137 -3.25 1.23 8.37
N GLU A 138 -2.17 1.30 9.14
CA GLU A 138 -0.89 1.84 8.71
C GLU A 138 0.26 1.06 9.36
N LEU A 139 1.19 0.60 8.52
CA LEU A 139 2.48 0.08 8.94
C LEU A 139 3.53 1.16 8.73
N GLN A 140 4.17 1.57 9.82
CA GLN A 140 5.25 2.56 9.77
C GLN A 140 6.61 1.89 9.77
N GLY A 141 7.58 2.58 9.20
CA GLY A 141 8.99 2.20 9.25
C GLY A 141 9.89 3.43 9.24
N LYS A 142 11.19 3.17 9.32
CA LYS A 142 12.22 4.19 9.24
C LYS A 142 13.35 3.76 8.32
N MET A 143 13.95 4.76 7.69
CA MET A 143 15.20 4.64 6.97
C MET A 143 16.37 4.99 7.88
N SER A 144 17.39 4.13 7.86
CA SER A 144 18.67 4.39 8.50
C SER A 144 19.79 3.75 7.69
N ASN A 145 20.80 4.54 7.33
CA ASN A 145 21.99 4.08 6.58
C ASN A 145 21.66 3.30 5.29
N GLY A 146 20.69 3.78 4.51
CA GLY A 146 20.28 3.14 3.25
C GLY A 146 19.40 1.89 3.40
N THR A 147 19.03 1.50 4.61
CA THR A 147 18.18 0.33 4.88
C THR A 147 16.81 0.72 5.40
N PHE A 148 15.76 0.10 4.85
CA PHE A 148 14.40 0.20 5.38
C PHE A 148 14.22 -0.78 6.55
N SER A 149 13.66 -0.27 7.64
CA SER A 149 13.20 -1.10 8.75
C SER A 149 11.73 -0.81 9.03
N TRP A 150 10.88 -1.81 8.83
CA TRP A 150 9.47 -1.74 9.22
C TRP A 150 9.31 -2.01 10.71
N ASN A 151 8.31 -1.38 11.33
CA ASN A 151 7.88 -1.77 12.66
C ASN A 151 7.31 -3.20 12.62
N ALA A 152 7.40 -3.92 13.74
CA ALA A 152 6.86 -5.28 13.82
C ALA A 152 5.33 -5.32 13.87
N LYS A 153 4.69 -4.21 14.24
CA LYS A 153 3.23 -4.10 14.39
C LYS A 153 2.71 -2.87 13.66
N THR A 154 1.49 -2.98 13.14
CA THR A 154 0.72 -1.87 12.58
C THR A 154 0.18 -0.95 13.69
N LYS A 155 -0.33 0.23 13.32
CA LYS A 155 -0.98 1.11 14.28
C LYS A 155 -2.28 0.54 14.84
N GLN A 156 -3.07 -0.18 14.05
CA GLN A 156 -4.23 -0.90 14.58
C GLN A 156 -3.84 -1.98 15.58
N GLU A 157 -2.77 -2.74 15.31
CA GLU A 157 -2.31 -3.81 16.20
C GLU A 157 -1.77 -3.27 17.53
N LEU A 158 -1.13 -2.09 17.50
CA LEU A 158 -0.64 -1.43 18.70
C LEU A 158 -1.75 -0.91 19.60
N LYS A 159 -2.88 -0.45 19.05
CA LYS A 159 -3.95 0.20 19.83
C LYS A 159 -3.37 1.28 20.76
N TYR A 160 -3.60 1.19 22.08
CA TYR A 160 -3.05 2.10 23.07
C TYR A 160 -1.52 2.02 23.24
N ASP A 161 -0.87 0.93 22.81
CA ASP A 161 0.59 0.84 22.82
C ASP A 161 1.24 1.79 21.82
N TYR A 162 0.48 2.36 20.87
CA TYR A 162 1.00 3.34 19.91
C TYR A 162 1.43 4.64 20.61
N ARG A 163 0.66 5.06 21.63
CA ARG A 163 0.96 6.21 22.51
C ARG A 163 1.09 7.53 21.74
N MET A 164 0.14 7.86 20.86
CA MET A 164 0.20 9.09 20.03
C MET A 164 0.41 10.37 20.85
N HIS A 165 -0.16 10.42 22.06
CA HIS A 165 -0.12 11.59 22.95
C HIS A 165 0.89 11.43 24.11
N ASP A 166 1.61 10.31 24.17
CA ASP A 166 2.64 10.02 25.18
C ASP A 166 3.79 9.23 24.54
N GLY A 167 4.36 9.75 23.45
CA GLY A 167 5.42 9.04 22.71
C GLY A 167 6.67 8.74 23.55
N GLY A 168 6.88 9.48 24.64
CA GLY A 168 7.92 9.22 25.64
C GLY A 168 7.60 8.08 26.62
N ARG A 169 6.38 7.52 26.57
CA ARG A 169 5.89 6.45 27.44
C ARG A 169 6.07 6.79 28.93
N THR A 170 5.69 8.00 29.28
CA THR A 170 5.84 8.53 30.65
C THR A 170 4.75 8.00 31.60
N MET A 171 3.64 7.51 31.06
CA MET A 171 2.49 7.00 31.81
C MET A 171 2.34 5.47 31.70
N SER A 172 1.74 4.86 32.71
CA SER A 172 1.18 3.50 32.61
C SER A 172 0.07 3.46 31.54
N GLU A 173 -0.31 2.27 31.07
CA GLU A 173 -1.42 2.18 30.10
C GLU A 173 -2.75 2.66 30.68
N GLU A 174 -3.01 2.31 31.94
CA GLU A 174 -4.20 2.71 32.67
C GLU A 174 -4.27 4.24 32.80
N ASP A 175 -3.18 4.87 33.22
CA ASP A 175 -3.08 6.33 33.34
C ASP A 175 -3.18 7.01 31.97
N TYR A 176 -2.59 6.41 30.93
CA TYR A 176 -2.68 6.93 29.57
C TYR A 176 -4.12 6.91 29.05
N LYS A 177 -4.85 5.80 29.22
CA LYS A 177 -6.28 5.72 28.87
C LYS A 177 -7.11 6.73 29.64
N LYS A 178 -6.81 6.93 30.93
CA LYS A 178 -7.48 7.93 31.76
C LYS A 178 -7.18 9.34 31.25
N TYR A 179 -5.93 9.65 30.95
CA TYR A 179 -5.50 10.92 30.38
C TYR A 179 -6.25 11.22 29.07
N LEU A 180 -6.36 10.24 28.17
CA LEU A 180 -7.11 10.40 26.92
C LEU A 180 -8.57 10.78 27.18
N LYS A 181 -9.23 10.04 28.08
CA LYS A 181 -10.63 10.29 28.46
C LYS A 181 -10.81 11.68 29.08
N ASP A 182 -10.00 12.03 30.07
CA ASP A 182 -10.10 13.31 30.79
C ASP A 182 -9.86 14.52 29.87
N ASN A 183 -9.08 14.33 28.80
CA ASN A 183 -8.71 15.40 27.86
C ASN A 183 -9.46 15.32 26.53
N ASN A 184 -10.51 14.48 26.41
CA ASN A 184 -11.27 14.28 25.17
C ASN A 184 -10.39 13.97 23.95
N LYS A 185 -9.34 13.18 24.17
CA LYS A 185 -8.41 12.75 23.12
C LYS A 185 -8.72 11.31 22.72
N LEU A 186 -8.50 11.04 21.44
CA LEU A 186 -8.58 9.70 20.88
C LEU A 186 -7.16 9.24 20.50
N GLU A 187 -6.90 7.96 20.69
CA GLU A 187 -5.73 7.29 20.12
C GLU A 187 -5.91 7.14 18.60
N TRP A 188 -4.82 6.86 17.87
CA TRP A 188 -4.82 6.72 16.42
C TRP A 188 -5.88 5.74 15.92
N PHE A 189 -5.97 4.54 16.52
CA PHE A 189 -6.87 3.49 16.03
C PHE A 189 -8.35 3.89 16.17
N GLU A 190 -8.70 4.60 17.24
CA GLU A 190 -10.06 5.11 17.45
C GLU A 190 -10.42 6.15 16.39
N GLN A 191 -9.47 7.01 16.02
CA GLN A 191 -9.66 7.99 14.94
C GLN A 191 -9.73 7.33 13.56
N ALA A 192 -8.93 6.29 13.31
CA ALA A 192 -8.96 5.51 12.07
C ALA A 192 -10.30 4.78 11.90
N ASP A 193 -10.83 4.20 12.99
CA ASP A 193 -12.14 3.54 13.00
C ASP A 193 -13.28 4.54 12.75
N LEU A 194 -13.21 5.75 13.32
CA LEU A 194 -14.19 6.81 13.02
C LEU A 194 -14.19 7.19 11.53
N LEU A 195 -13.01 7.34 10.93
CA LEU A 195 -12.87 7.64 9.51
C LEU A 195 -13.42 6.52 8.63
N ALA A 196 -13.03 5.27 8.89
CA ALA A 196 -13.47 4.12 8.10
C ALA A 196 -15.00 3.91 8.20
N ASN A 197 -15.57 4.04 9.40
CA ASN A 197 -17.01 3.95 9.62
C ASN A 197 -17.79 5.08 8.93
N TYR A 198 -17.28 6.31 9.01
CA TYR A 198 -17.89 7.44 8.31
C TYR A 198 -17.85 7.23 6.79
N ALA A 199 -16.69 6.84 6.25
CA ALA A 199 -16.47 6.63 4.82
C ALA A 199 -17.35 5.50 4.27
N LEU A 200 -17.49 4.39 5.00
CA LEU A 200 -18.37 3.29 4.61
C LEU A 200 -19.84 3.73 4.51
N LYS A 201 -20.29 4.59 5.43
CA LYS A 201 -21.69 5.04 5.49
C LYS A 201 -22.01 6.19 4.53
N ASN A 202 -21.07 7.12 4.32
CA ASN A 202 -21.35 8.39 3.66
C ASN A 202 -20.48 8.64 2.42
N GLY A 203 -19.51 7.77 2.15
CA GLY A 203 -18.43 8.06 1.21
C GLY A 203 -17.46 9.11 1.76
N VAL A 204 -16.51 9.53 0.91
CA VAL A 204 -15.49 10.53 1.25
C VAL A 204 -15.62 11.84 0.48
N SER A 205 -16.50 11.92 -0.53
CA SER A 205 -16.62 13.10 -1.43
C SER A 205 -17.09 14.36 -0.71
N GLY A 206 -17.79 14.22 0.43
CA GLY A 206 -18.23 15.34 1.25
C GLY A 206 -17.18 15.85 2.26
N LEU A 207 -15.99 15.25 2.31
CA LEU A 207 -14.93 15.65 3.23
C LEU A 207 -14.02 16.69 2.56
N THR A 208 -13.79 17.80 3.26
CA THR A 208 -12.86 18.84 2.84
C THR A 208 -11.62 18.85 3.74
N LEU A 209 -10.49 19.23 3.15
CA LEU A 209 -9.19 19.28 3.83
C LEU A 209 -8.73 20.72 4.03
N ASP A 210 -8.08 20.96 5.16
CA ASP A 210 -7.23 22.12 5.43
C ASP A 210 -5.79 21.60 5.60
N GLY A 211 -5.00 21.75 4.54
CA GLY A 211 -3.70 21.07 4.42
C GLY A 211 -3.85 19.56 4.44
N THR A 212 -3.22 18.89 5.42
CA THR A 212 -3.27 17.44 5.58
C THR A 212 -4.38 16.96 6.53
N LYS A 213 -5.14 17.88 7.15
CA LYS A 213 -6.16 17.57 8.15
C LYS A 213 -7.57 17.82 7.63
N LEU A 214 -8.57 17.24 8.28
CA LEU A 214 -9.98 17.63 8.06
C LEU A 214 -10.15 19.11 8.44
N SER A 215 -10.81 19.87 7.57
CA SER A 215 -11.14 21.27 7.81
C SER A 215 -12.08 21.46 9.00
N SER A 216 -12.25 22.71 9.46
CA SER A 216 -13.04 23.05 10.64
C SER A 216 -14.54 22.75 10.50
N ASN A 217 -15.08 22.72 9.27
CA ASN A 217 -16.46 22.34 8.95
C ASN A 217 -16.68 20.82 8.82
N LYS A 218 -15.78 19.99 9.36
CA LYS A 218 -15.90 18.52 9.34
C LYS A 218 -17.23 18.06 9.98
N PRO A 219 -17.80 16.94 9.52
CA PRO A 219 -19.01 16.36 10.13
C PRO A 219 -18.84 16.10 11.63
N GLN A 220 -19.92 16.27 12.41
CA GLN A 220 -19.89 16.06 13.87
C GLN A 220 -19.41 14.66 14.26
N ALA A 221 -19.72 13.64 13.45
CA ALA A 221 -19.24 12.27 13.65
C ALA A 221 -17.70 12.13 13.60
N LEU A 222 -17.01 13.12 13.02
CA LEU A 222 -15.56 13.20 12.90
C LEU A 222 -14.95 14.31 13.77
N ALA A 223 -15.71 14.88 14.71
CA ALA A 223 -15.23 15.98 15.56
C ALA A 223 -13.96 15.63 16.36
N GLY A 224 -13.82 14.36 16.77
CA GLY A 224 -12.63 13.86 17.48
C GLY A 224 -11.41 13.57 16.59
N VAL A 225 -11.55 13.62 15.26
CA VAL A 225 -10.45 13.33 14.33
C VAL A 225 -9.54 14.54 14.18
N SER A 226 -8.29 14.36 14.59
CA SER A 226 -7.25 15.40 14.68
C SER A 226 -5.94 15.05 13.97
N ILE A 227 -5.79 13.79 13.54
CA ILE A 227 -4.67 13.29 12.73
C ILE A 227 -4.65 13.89 11.33
N ASN A 228 -3.51 13.77 10.65
CA ASN A 228 -3.42 13.98 9.21
C ASN A 228 -4.23 12.87 8.53
N VAL A 229 -5.06 13.21 7.55
CA VAL A 229 -6.02 12.30 6.91
C VAL A 229 -5.92 12.27 5.39
N ASN A 230 -5.10 13.11 4.77
CA ASN A 230 -5.02 13.22 3.31
C ASN A 230 -4.78 11.85 2.63
N HIS A 231 -3.81 11.08 3.12
CA HIS A 231 -3.56 9.72 2.61
C HIS A 231 -4.66 8.73 2.98
N TYR A 232 -5.26 8.86 4.17
CA TYR A 232 -6.34 7.97 4.63
C TYR A 232 -7.61 8.13 3.78
N ILE A 233 -7.99 9.37 3.50
CA ILE A 233 -9.13 9.68 2.63
C ILE A 233 -8.91 9.16 1.23
N GLN A 234 -7.67 9.26 0.72
CA GLN A 234 -7.31 8.71 -0.59
C GLN A 234 -7.55 7.19 -0.64
N VAL A 235 -6.93 6.40 0.25
CA VAL A 235 -7.09 4.93 0.18
C VAL A 235 -8.52 4.47 0.44
N LEU A 236 -9.25 5.14 1.35
CA LEU A 236 -10.66 4.86 1.61
C LEU A 236 -11.51 5.17 0.37
N GLY A 237 -11.26 6.33 -0.26
CA GLY A 237 -11.93 6.76 -1.47
C GLY A 237 -11.67 5.84 -2.65
N ASP A 238 -10.44 5.41 -2.85
CA ASP A 238 -10.03 4.50 -3.93
C ASP A 238 -10.73 3.14 -3.79
N LEU A 239 -10.78 2.59 -2.56
CA LEU A 239 -11.51 1.34 -2.33
C LEU A 239 -13.00 1.50 -2.57
N LEU A 240 -13.61 2.57 -2.02
CA LEU A 240 -15.03 2.84 -2.18
C LEU A 240 -15.40 3.04 -3.65
N ASN A 241 -14.62 3.79 -4.43
CA ASN A 241 -14.88 4.05 -5.84
C ASN A 241 -14.82 2.78 -6.70
N THR A 242 -14.07 1.77 -6.27
CA THR A 242 -13.95 0.49 -6.97
C THR A 242 -15.14 -0.44 -6.66
N TRP A 243 -15.70 -0.39 -5.45
CA TRP A 243 -16.67 -1.36 -4.92
C TRP A 243 -17.97 -0.73 -4.38
N LYS A 244 -18.46 0.32 -5.05
CA LYS A 244 -19.71 1.02 -4.66
C LYS A 244 -20.93 0.12 -4.75
#